data_AF-A0AA40CUI4-F1
#
_entry.id   AF-A0AA40CUI4-F1
#
_cell.length_a   1.000
_cell.length_b   1.000
_cell.length_c   1.000
_cell.angle_alpha   90.00
_cell.angle_beta   90.00
_cell.angle_gamma   90.00
#
_symmetry.space_group_name_H-M   'P 1'
#
loop_
_entity.id
_entity.type
_entity.pdbx_description
1 polymer ?
#
loop_
_entity_poly.entity_id
_entity_poly.type
_entity_poly.pdbx_seq_one_letter_code
_entity_poly.pdbx_strand_id
1 'polypeptide(L)'
;MVAFDGTLGLFVSLLAGTVLAAQECLSPRTVALNLGPCRVLAVDKSDVSSFGIIVGVEGTEICVSPSTTVNSTFLTEISVCADNQLDMSSEPSQKNVTMTAQQCRSRRGGFVDKSALATADVQTVKDLNPGWGIFGNKLTAAASATLQLLDERITVVVGLITEGQKSTQSHLALSSGSTLLRGLKESGLIGALSWGLNSGSQSVLFPRVGSLVLGGFDKGSLAGPFFDYPVSRLPLEGRYCPLQVVITGLSVRTRNSSETEIVGKANKLLACVEPYDNLFRMPKNYLTQFQALLKGPLVEPSSYSDRLLNLEPGIVYRKDAADFNATLRFTINYNQTVEVPFHEVQRSLRGLDKNGAVIVDPDYNELQIYGTPAEGDAAVLGKAFLSQVRSILPNTLAI
;
A
#
# COMPACT_ATOMS: atom_id res chain seq x y z
N MET A 1 -44.03 -83.52 -9.07
CA MET A 1 -45.13 -82.53 -8.97
C MET A 1 -45.31 -82.25 -7.48
N VAL A 2 -45.30 -80.96 -7.10
CA VAL A 2 -45.57 -80.40 -5.75
C VAL A 2 -44.44 -80.65 -4.71
N ALA A 3 -43.54 -79.70 -4.43
CA ALA A 3 -43.63 -78.41 -3.70
C ALA A 3 -43.26 -78.57 -2.20
N PHE A 4 -42.20 -77.87 -1.79
CA PHE A 4 -41.78 -77.62 -0.41
C PHE A 4 -41.14 -76.23 -0.39
N ASP A 5 -41.72 -75.30 0.35
CA ASP A 5 -41.05 -74.18 1.02
C ASP A 5 -42.12 -73.45 1.86
N GLY A 6 -41.93 -73.13 3.14
CA GLY A 6 -40.69 -72.80 3.82
C GLY A 6 -40.77 -71.34 4.28
N THR A 7 -41.56 -71.08 5.31
CA THR A 7 -41.89 -69.77 5.87
C THR A 7 -40.61 -69.04 6.35
N LEU A 8 -40.27 -67.94 5.70
CA LEU A 8 -39.10 -67.10 6.00
C LEU A 8 -39.44 -66.06 7.08
N GLY A 9 -38.63 -66.02 8.14
CA GLY A 9 -38.73 -65.06 9.24
C GLY A 9 -38.32 -63.64 8.84
N LEU A 10 -39.08 -62.65 9.33
CA LEU A 10 -38.83 -61.23 9.15
C LEU A 10 -37.75 -60.77 10.16
N PHE A 11 -36.54 -60.46 9.68
CA PHE A 11 -35.53 -59.73 10.44
C PHE A 11 -35.78 -58.22 10.31
N VAL A 12 -36.12 -57.56 11.43
CA VAL A 12 -36.16 -56.10 11.53
C VAL A 12 -34.73 -55.61 11.76
N SER A 13 -34.10 -55.04 10.73
CA SER A 13 -32.84 -54.29 10.88
C SER A 13 -33.13 -52.87 11.36
N LEU A 14 -32.65 -52.54 12.57
CA LEU A 14 -32.51 -51.16 13.03
C LEU A 14 -31.36 -50.50 12.25
N LEU A 15 -31.70 -49.64 11.29
CA LEU A 15 -30.76 -48.68 10.71
C LEU A 15 -30.60 -47.51 11.69
N ALA A 16 -29.54 -47.54 12.49
CA ALA A 16 -29.06 -46.36 13.19
C ALA A 16 -28.47 -45.38 12.17
N GLY A 17 -29.31 -44.44 11.71
CA GLY A 17 -28.86 -43.31 10.90
C GLY A 17 -27.97 -42.40 11.75
N THR A 18 -26.66 -42.49 11.54
CA THR A 18 -25.71 -41.47 12.00
C THR A 18 -26.00 -40.18 11.22
N VAL A 19 -26.73 -39.27 11.86
CA VAL A 19 -26.78 -37.87 11.42
C VAL A 19 -25.39 -37.29 11.67
N LEU A 20 -24.49 -37.42 10.69
CA LEU A 20 -23.33 -36.55 10.59
C LEU A 20 -23.89 -35.14 10.39
N ALA A 21 -23.97 -34.38 11.48
CA ALA A 21 -24.13 -32.94 11.38
C ALA A 21 -23.04 -32.46 10.43
N ALA A 22 -23.43 -31.95 9.27
CA ALA A 22 -22.53 -31.18 8.43
C ALA A 22 -22.05 -30.04 9.31
N GLN A 23 -20.83 -30.16 9.82
CA GLN A 23 -20.15 -29.07 10.46
C GLN A 23 -20.03 -28.02 9.36
N GLU A 24 -20.94 -27.04 9.37
CA GLU A 24 -20.81 -25.86 8.53
C GLU A 24 -19.43 -25.30 8.86
N CYS A 25 -18.49 -25.50 7.93
CA CYS A 25 -17.21 -24.84 7.97
C CYS A 25 -17.51 -23.36 7.81
N LEU A 26 -17.82 -22.68 8.93
CA LEU A 26 -17.93 -21.24 8.97
C LEU A 26 -16.64 -20.72 8.36
N SER A 27 -16.77 -20.02 7.24
CA SER A 27 -15.62 -19.41 6.59
C SER A 27 -14.91 -18.55 7.64
N PRO A 28 -13.57 -18.60 7.72
CA PRO A 28 -12.83 -17.84 8.71
C PRO A 28 -13.30 -16.38 8.65
N ARG A 29 -13.61 -15.78 9.81
CA ARG A 29 -14.09 -14.40 9.84
C ARG A 29 -13.05 -13.49 9.18
N THR A 30 -13.49 -12.57 8.34
CA THR A 30 -12.61 -11.61 7.65
C THR A 30 -13.21 -10.22 7.70
N VAL A 31 -12.35 -9.21 7.57
CA VAL A 31 -12.77 -7.81 7.40
C VAL A 31 -12.28 -7.34 6.04
N ALA A 32 -13.19 -7.05 5.12
CA ALA A 32 -12.86 -6.62 3.76
C ALA A 32 -13.05 -5.11 3.62
N LEU A 33 -11.96 -4.39 3.38
CA LEU A 33 -11.92 -2.93 3.28
C LEU A 33 -11.67 -2.51 1.83
N ASN A 34 -12.38 -1.48 1.37
CA ASN A 34 -12.15 -0.91 0.05
C ASN A 34 -10.90 -0.02 0.06
N LEU A 35 -10.03 -0.21 -0.93
CA LEU A 35 -8.85 0.62 -1.17
C LEU A 35 -9.07 1.43 -2.44
N GLY A 36 -9.15 2.75 -2.34
CA GLY A 36 -9.47 3.58 -3.51
C GLY A 36 -9.46 5.08 -3.20
N PRO A 37 -10.00 5.91 -4.11
CA PRO A 37 -10.26 7.31 -3.83
C PRO A 37 -11.15 7.44 -2.59
N CYS A 38 -10.73 8.29 -1.65
CA CYS A 38 -11.44 8.53 -0.39
C CYS A 38 -11.79 10.01 -0.28
N ARG A 39 -13.03 10.27 0.16
CA ARG A 39 -13.52 11.59 0.53
C ARG A 39 -14.03 11.51 1.96
N VAL A 40 -13.42 12.29 2.84
CA VAL A 40 -13.79 12.33 4.26
C VAL A 40 -13.91 13.78 4.72
N LEU A 41 -14.68 13.98 5.79
CA LEU A 41 -14.81 15.27 6.43
C LEU A 41 -13.85 15.31 7.62
N ALA A 42 -12.86 16.19 7.58
CA ALA A 42 -11.90 16.34 8.68
C ALA A 42 -12.58 16.86 9.97
N VAL A 43 -11.87 16.77 11.10
CA VAL A 43 -12.35 17.26 12.41
C VAL A 43 -12.81 18.72 12.35
N ASP A 44 -12.14 19.54 11.54
CA ASP A 44 -12.43 20.96 11.34
C ASP A 44 -13.50 21.25 10.26
N LYS A 45 -14.20 20.22 9.78
CA LYS A 45 -15.24 20.29 8.75
C LYS A 45 -14.76 20.67 7.34
N SER A 46 -13.47 20.53 7.06
CA SER A 46 -12.96 20.64 5.70
C SER A 46 -13.05 19.33 4.91
N ASP A 47 -13.31 19.43 3.61
CA ASP A 47 -13.29 18.28 2.70
C ASP A 47 -11.85 17.81 2.47
N VAL A 48 -11.65 16.50 2.55
CA VAL A 48 -10.37 15.83 2.27
C VAL A 48 -10.56 14.91 1.08
N SER A 49 -9.71 15.05 0.07
CA SER A 49 -9.67 14.13 -1.08
C SER A 49 -8.31 13.44 -1.14
N SER A 50 -8.29 12.11 -0.98
CA SER A 50 -7.05 11.33 -0.98
C SER A 50 -7.25 9.95 -1.63
N PHE A 51 -6.32 9.02 -1.41
CA PHE A 51 -6.42 7.63 -1.83
C PHE A 51 -5.96 6.71 -0.71
N GLY A 52 -6.76 5.70 -0.37
CA GLY A 52 -6.47 4.80 0.75
C GLY A 52 -7.72 4.04 1.20
N ILE A 53 -7.72 3.64 2.46
CA ILE A 53 -8.82 2.98 3.15
C ILE A 53 -9.44 3.97 4.12
N ILE A 54 -10.77 4.08 4.13
CA ILE A 54 -11.46 4.87 5.14
C ILE A 54 -11.48 4.09 6.46
N VAL A 55 -10.98 4.71 7.53
CA VAL A 55 -10.98 4.18 8.89
C VAL A 55 -11.56 5.24 9.81
N GLY A 56 -12.53 4.85 10.63
CA GLY A 56 -13.01 5.71 11.72
C GLY A 56 -12.03 5.68 12.89
N VAL A 57 -11.76 6.82 13.50
CA VAL A 57 -10.92 6.99 14.68
C VAL A 57 -11.67 7.88 15.66
N GLU A 58 -12.10 7.31 16.80
CA GLU A 58 -12.91 8.02 17.81
C GLU A 58 -14.09 8.81 17.20
N GLY A 59 -14.74 8.23 16.18
CA GLY A 59 -15.89 8.84 15.50
C GLY A 59 -15.56 9.81 14.35
N THR A 60 -14.28 10.07 14.05
CA THR A 60 -13.86 10.83 12.87
C THR A 60 -13.32 9.90 11.79
N GLU A 61 -13.68 10.11 10.54
CA GLU A 61 -13.14 9.32 9.43
C GLU A 61 -11.85 9.93 8.88
N ILE A 62 -10.84 9.09 8.68
CA ILE A 62 -9.62 9.45 7.97
C ILE A 62 -9.34 8.40 6.89
N CYS A 63 -8.56 8.80 5.91
CA CYS A 63 -8.05 7.93 4.88
C CYS A 63 -6.63 7.49 5.25
N VAL A 64 -6.39 6.19 5.30
CA VAL A 64 -5.10 5.59 5.68
C VAL A 64 -4.54 4.74 4.54
N SER A 65 -3.22 4.68 4.41
CA SER A 65 -2.57 3.79 3.45
C SER A 65 -2.14 2.49 4.14
N PRO A 66 -2.42 1.31 3.56
CA PRO A 66 -1.85 0.04 4.00
C PRO A 66 -0.32 0.12 4.03
N SER A 67 0.32 -0.36 5.10
CA SER A 67 1.77 -0.27 5.23
C SER A 67 2.38 -1.52 5.83
N THR A 68 3.38 -2.08 5.15
CA THR A 68 4.04 -3.33 5.56
C THR A 68 5.32 -3.10 6.35
N THR A 69 5.78 -1.84 6.46
CA THR A 69 6.99 -1.46 7.21
C THR A 69 6.74 -1.12 8.67
N VAL A 70 5.49 -1.05 9.11
CA VAL A 70 5.14 -0.69 10.51
C VAL A 70 4.33 -1.79 11.18
N ASN A 71 4.66 -2.06 12.44
CA ASN A 71 3.97 -2.98 13.35
C ASN A 71 2.87 -2.27 14.17
N SER A 72 2.91 -0.95 14.26
CA SER A 72 1.84 -0.14 14.87
C SER A 72 1.24 0.80 13.85
N THR A 73 -0.07 0.97 13.89
CA THR A 73 -0.77 1.95 13.05
C THR A 73 -0.28 3.34 13.45
N PHE A 74 0.07 4.17 12.47
CA PHE A 74 0.48 5.56 12.68
C PHE A 74 -0.55 6.51 12.12
N LEU A 75 -1.05 7.41 12.95
CA LEU A 75 -2.07 8.38 12.59
C LEU A 75 -1.43 9.76 12.45
N THR A 76 -1.83 10.49 11.42
CA THR A 76 -1.40 11.87 11.22
C THR A 76 -2.14 12.79 12.16
N GLU A 77 -1.42 13.63 12.89
CA GLU A 77 -1.95 14.59 13.85
C GLU A 77 -2.11 15.98 13.20
N ILE A 78 -3.10 16.77 13.65
CA ILE A 78 -3.44 18.07 13.04
C ILE A 78 -2.26 19.05 12.96
N SER A 79 -1.33 19.00 13.92
CA SER A 79 -0.14 19.86 13.99
C SER A 79 0.81 19.70 12.81
N VAL A 80 0.78 18.58 12.08
CA VAL A 80 1.61 18.41 10.87
C VAL A 80 1.24 19.38 9.75
N CYS A 81 0.04 19.97 9.82
CA CYS A 81 -0.46 20.95 8.87
C CYS A 81 -0.52 22.36 9.46
N ALA A 82 0.18 22.62 10.57
CA ALA A 82 0.41 23.96 11.08
C ALA A 82 1.32 24.77 10.13
N ASP A 83 1.21 26.10 10.15
CA ASP A 83 1.89 26.99 9.19
C ASP A 83 3.41 26.77 9.11
N ASN A 84 4.05 26.49 10.24
CA ASN A 84 5.49 26.20 10.32
C ASN A 84 5.91 24.83 9.74
N GLN A 85 4.95 24.00 9.33
CA GLN A 85 5.14 22.70 8.69
C GLN A 85 4.75 22.72 7.20
N LEU A 86 4.32 23.86 6.65
CA LEU A 86 3.85 23.92 5.26
C LEU A 86 4.95 24.17 4.23
N ASP A 87 6.14 24.59 4.68
CA ASP A 87 7.31 24.71 3.82
C ASP A 87 7.93 23.33 3.55
N MET A 88 8.04 22.97 2.27
CA MET A 88 8.63 21.71 1.81
C MET A 88 10.04 21.90 1.26
N SER A 89 10.62 23.10 1.38
CA SER A 89 11.95 23.44 0.86
C SER A 89 13.09 22.56 1.39
N SER A 90 12.91 21.92 2.55
CA SER A 90 13.85 20.97 3.13
C SER A 90 13.87 19.61 2.44
N GLU A 91 12.84 19.26 1.66
CA GLU A 91 12.77 17.99 0.95
C GLU A 91 13.52 18.10 -0.40
N PRO A 92 14.47 17.18 -0.70
CA PRO A 92 15.31 17.28 -1.90
C PRO A 92 14.51 17.34 -3.21
N SER A 93 13.34 16.70 -3.24
CA SER A 93 12.44 16.66 -4.39
C SER A 93 11.48 17.86 -4.47
N GLN A 94 11.48 18.78 -3.50
CA GLN A 94 10.44 19.83 -3.36
C GLN A 94 11.06 21.20 -3.02
N LYS A 95 12.21 21.49 -3.65
CA LYS A 95 12.91 22.76 -3.42
C LYS A 95 12.03 23.95 -3.81
N ASN A 96 11.91 24.92 -2.89
CA ASN A 96 11.11 26.14 -3.05
C ASN A 96 9.61 25.88 -3.25
N VAL A 97 9.07 24.80 -2.69
CA VAL A 97 7.64 24.49 -2.74
C VAL A 97 7.03 24.73 -1.37
N THR A 98 5.95 25.51 -1.32
CA THR A 98 5.16 25.74 -0.10
C THR A 98 3.74 25.25 -0.33
N MET A 99 3.24 24.43 0.59
CA MET A 99 1.93 23.81 0.54
C MET A 99 0.89 24.68 1.27
N THR A 100 -0.38 24.65 0.84
CA THR A 100 -1.48 25.22 1.62
C THR A 100 -1.95 24.26 2.71
N ALA A 101 -2.64 24.76 3.74
CA ALA A 101 -3.23 23.89 4.76
C ALA A 101 -4.17 22.84 4.13
N GLN A 102 -4.99 23.20 3.14
CA GLN A 102 -5.90 22.27 2.47
C GLN A 102 -5.16 21.18 1.70
N GLN A 103 -4.10 21.54 0.97
CA GLN A 103 -3.23 20.56 0.31
C GLN A 103 -2.58 19.62 1.33
N CYS A 104 -2.15 20.13 2.48
CA CYS A 104 -1.60 19.30 3.55
C CYS A 104 -2.62 18.26 4.02
N ARG A 105 -3.87 18.66 4.27
CA ARG A 105 -4.91 17.75 4.75
C ARG A 105 -5.23 16.64 3.76
N SER A 106 -5.42 17.01 2.49
CA SER A 106 -5.69 16.06 1.41
C SER A 106 -4.51 15.12 1.18
N ARG A 107 -3.28 15.64 1.23
CA ARG A 107 -2.06 14.81 1.22
C ARG A 107 -2.13 13.74 2.30
N ARG A 108 -2.37 14.16 3.55
CA ARG A 108 -2.36 13.31 4.75
C ARG A 108 -3.56 12.37 4.89
N GLY A 109 -4.56 12.49 4.02
CA GLY A 109 -5.80 11.72 4.11
C GLY A 109 -6.65 12.12 5.31
N GLY A 110 -6.53 13.37 5.78
CA GLY A 110 -7.13 13.82 7.03
C GLY A 110 -6.19 13.64 8.22
N PHE A 111 -6.68 13.97 9.40
CA PHE A 111 -5.89 14.00 10.62
C PHE A 111 -6.77 13.70 11.83
N VAL A 112 -6.10 13.33 12.92
CA VAL A 112 -6.71 13.21 14.25
C VAL A 112 -6.27 14.38 15.12
N ASP A 113 -7.11 14.71 16.10
CA ASP A 113 -6.75 15.64 17.17
C ASP A 113 -6.22 14.82 18.35
N LYS A 114 -4.95 15.02 18.72
CA LYS A 114 -4.36 14.31 19.85
C LYS A 114 -5.13 14.50 21.15
N SER A 115 -5.77 15.65 21.36
CA SER A 115 -6.53 15.95 22.58
C SER A 115 -7.80 15.11 22.74
N ALA A 116 -8.30 14.55 21.63
CA ALA A 116 -9.44 13.64 21.63
C ALA A 116 -9.04 12.17 21.92
N LEU A 117 -7.73 11.87 22.00
CA LEU A 117 -7.22 10.52 22.19
C LEU A 117 -6.61 10.35 23.59
N ALA A 118 -6.75 9.14 24.16
CA ALA A 118 -6.11 8.83 25.44
C ALA A 118 -4.59 8.64 25.24
N THR A 119 -3.77 9.34 26.02
CA THR A 119 -2.30 9.22 25.93
C THR A 119 -1.83 7.79 26.19
N ALA A 120 -0.85 7.32 25.42
CA ALA A 120 -0.18 6.04 25.63
C ALA A 120 1.34 6.20 25.66
N ASP A 121 2.04 5.15 26.10
CA ASP A 121 3.49 5.13 26.11
C ASP A 121 4.07 5.09 24.69
N VAL A 122 4.82 6.13 24.34
CA VAL A 122 5.49 6.23 23.05
C VAL A 122 6.65 5.25 22.91
N GLN A 123 7.28 4.82 24.01
CA GLN A 123 8.43 3.94 23.94
C GLN A 123 8.03 2.56 23.43
N THR A 124 6.94 2.01 23.93
CA THR A 124 6.34 0.76 23.43
C THR A 124 6.13 0.80 21.90
N VAL A 125 5.64 1.92 21.36
CA VAL A 125 5.42 2.06 19.92
C VAL A 125 6.75 2.17 19.16
N LYS A 126 7.75 2.88 19.69
CA LYS A 126 9.08 2.97 19.07
C LYS A 126 9.78 1.62 18.99
N ASP A 127 9.74 0.85 20.08
CA ASP A 127 10.41 -0.45 20.17
C ASP A 127 9.84 -1.45 19.17
N LEU A 128 8.53 -1.38 18.92
CA LEU A 128 7.86 -2.18 17.90
C LEU A 128 8.18 -1.73 16.47
N ASN A 129 8.66 -0.51 16.26
CA ASN A 129 8.83 0.09 14.93
C ASN A 129 10.26 0.63 14.72
N PRO A 130 11.32 -0.20 14.86
CA PRO A 130 12.70 0.27 14.78
C PRO A 130 13.07 0.87 13.42
N GLY A 131 12.35 0.49 12.35
CA GLY A 131 12.54 1.04 11.01
C GLY A 131 12.09 2.49 10.83
N TRP A 132 11.22 3.02 11.72
CA TRP A 132 10.62 4.34 11.54
C TRP A 132 11.65 5.47 11.57
N GLY A 133 12.58 5.41 12.52
CA GLY A 133 13.59 6.44 12.73
C GLY A 133 14.70 6.47 11.68
N ILE A 134 14.85 5.40 10.88
CA ILE A 134 15.97 5.27 9.92
C ILE A 134 15.97 6.39 8.89
N PHE A 135 14.79 6.86 8.49
CA PHE A 135 14.63 7.96 7.54
C PHE A 135 14.50 9.33 8.20
N GLY A 136 14.88 9.45 9.48
CA GLY A 136 14.79 10.71 10.22
C GLY A 136 13.36 11.10 10.64
N ASN A 137 12.39 10.19 10.50
CA ASN A 137 11.08 10.39 11.10
C ASN A 137 11.20 10.34 12.62
N LYS A 138 10.49 11.23 13.30
CA LYS A 138 10.41 11.24 14.76
C LYS A 138 9.05 10.74 15.18
N LEU A 139 9.03 9.93 16.23
CA LEU A 139 7.81 9.54 16.92
C LEU A 139 7.87 10.13 18.32
N THR A 140 7.05 11.15 18.57
CA THR A 140 7.09 11.93 19.82
C THR A 140 5.85 11.69 20.68
N ALA A 141 4.81 11.08 20.11
CA ALA A 141 3.56 10.80 20.80
C ALA A 141 2.96 9.45 20.36
N ALA A 142 2.22 8.85 21.29
CA ALA A 142 1.39 7.68 21.07
C ALA A 142 0.07 7.86 21.82
N ALA A 143 -0.96 7.17 21.36
CA ALA A 143 -2.28 7.22 21.97
C ALA A 143 -2.97 5.87 21.87
N SER A 144 -3.90 5.61 22.79
CA SER A 144 -4.91 4.56 22.62
C SER A 144 -6.05 5.14 21.78
N ALA A 145 -6.38 4.45 20.69
CA ALA A 145 -7.41 4.87 19.76
C ALA A 145 -8.29 3.68 19.36
N THR A 146 -9.60 3.93 19.31
CA THR A 146 -10.59 3.00 18.78
C THR A 146 -10.71 3.19 17.28
N LEU A 147 -10.26 2.20 16.53
CA LEU A 147 -10.35 2.13 15.08
C LEU A 147 -11.64 1.43 14.70
N GLN A 148 -12.40 2.04 13.79
CA GLN A 148 -13.58 1.48 13.16
C GLN A 148 -13.24 1.04 11.72
N LEU A 149 -13.30 -0.26 11.49
CA LEU A 149 -13.04 -0.93 10.22
C LEU A 149 -14.36 -1.48 9.69
N LEU A 150 -15.10 -0.66 8.93
CA LEU A 150 -16.51 -0.89 8.61
C LEU A 150 -17.37 -1.00 9.88
N ASP A 151 -17.95 -2.16 10.13
CA ASP A 151 -18.82 -2.44 11.27
C ASP A 151 -18.04 -2.93 12.50
N GLU A 152 -16.75 -3.24 12.33
CA GLU A 152 -15.91 -3.77 13.39
C GLU A 152 -15.14 -2.66 14.10
N ARG A 153 -14.98 -2.80 15.42
CA ARG A 153 -14.25 -1.85 16.26
C ARG A 153 -13.15 -2.54 17.05
N ILE A 154 -11.99 -1.91 17.11
CA ILE A 154 -10.86 -2.39 17.89
C ILE A 154 -10.10 -1.22 18.51
N THR A 155 -9.79 -1.31 19.80
CA THR A 155 -8.95 -0.32 20.48
C THR A 155 -7.51 -0.82 20.48
N VAL A 156 -6.60 0.00 19.94
CA VAL A 156 -5.16 -0.31 19.85
C VAL A 156 -4.33 0.91 20.22
N VAL A 157 -3.08 0.68 20.61
CA VAL A 157 -2.10 1.76 20.75
C VAL A 157 -1.54 2.12 19.37
N VAL A 158 -1.68 3.39 19.01
CA VAL A 158 -1.21 3.97 17.75
C VAL A 158 -0.06 4.95 18.00
N GLY A 159 0.83 5.09 17.02
CA GLY A 159 1.77 6.20 16.98
C GLY A 159 1.15 7.44 16.36
N LEU A 160 1.57 8.63 16.78
CA LEU A 160 1.10 9.90 16.22
C LEU A 160 2.23 10.60 15.45
N ILE A 161 1.98 10.93 14.19
CA ILE A 161 2.87 11.72 13.33
C ILE A 161 2.54 13.19 13.56
N THR A 162 3.37 13.88 14.34
CA THR A 162 3.14 15.28 14.76
C THR A 162 4.00 16.29 13.99
N GLU A 163 4.98 15.84 13.23
CA GLU A 163 5.89 16.72 12.50
C GLU A 163 6.49 16.03 11.27
N GLY A 164 7.02 16.84 10.35
CA GLY A 164 7.85 16.39 9.24
C GLY A 164 7.12 16.14 7.93
N GLN A 165 7.87 16.24 6.83
CA GLN A 165 7.37 16.14 5.45
C GLN A 165 7.62 14.78 4.80
N LYS A 166 8.20 13.83 5.52
CA LYS A 166 8.59 12.52 4.98
C LYS A 166 7.47 11.48 4.99
N SER A 167 6.42 11.71 5.74
CA SER A 167 5.17 10.95 5.62
C SER A 167 4.23 11.69 4.66
N THR A 168 3.51 10.95 3.82
CA THR A 168 2.47 11.45 2.95
C THR A 168 1.10 11.18 3.55
N GLN A 169 0.91 10.15 4.37
CA GLN A 169 -0.39 9.76 4.93
C GLN A 169 -0.21 8.94 6.23
N SER A 170 -1.30 8.78 6.96
CA SER A 170 -1.41 7.78 8.03
C SER A 170 -1.16 6.35 7.51
N HIS A 171 -0.54 5.51 8.33
CA HIS A 171 -0.16 4.12 8.02
C HIS A 171 -1.07 3.13 8.76
N LEU A 172 -1.69 2.21 8.03
CA LEU A 172 -2.36 1.04 8.60
C LEU A 172 -1.38 -0.13 8.69
N ALA A 173 -1.08 -0.59 9.91
CA ALA A 173 -0.04 -1.59 10.13
C ALA A 173 -0.41 -2.99 9.61
N LEU A 174 0.44 -3.51 8.73
CA LEU A 174 0.31 -4.84 8.10
C LEU A 174 1.59 -5.67 8.16
N SER A 175 2.64 -5.18 8.84
CA SER A 175 3.86 -5.94 9.07
C SER A 175 3.59 -7.21 9.91
N SER A 176 4.55 -8.15 9.94
CA SER A 176 4.43 -9.42 10.67
C SER A 176 4.21 -9.26 12.17
N GLY A 177 4.67 -8.15 12.76
CA GLY A 177 4.43 -7.80 14.16
C GLY A 177 3.19 -6.94 14.40
N SER A 178 2.30 -6.80 13.41
CA SER A 178 1.15 -5.89 13.47
C SER A 178 0.29 -6.08 14.72
N THR A 179 0.28 -5.07 15.59
CA THR A 179 -0.59 -4.94 16.76
C THR A 179 -2.08 -4.90 16.38
N LEU A 180 -2.42 -4.32 15.22
CA LEU A 180 -3.78 -4.29 14.69
C LEU A 180 -4.33 -5.70 14.40
N LEU A 181 -3.67 -6.44 13.51
CA LEU A 181 -4.03 -7.82 13.17
C LEU A 181 -4.11 -8.71 14.41
N ARG A 182 -3.17 -8.57 15.35
CA ARG A 182 -3.16 -9.30 16.61
C ARG A 182 -4.41 -8.99 17.45
N GLY A 183 -4.71 -7.72 17.68
CA GLY A 183 -5.90 -7.30 18.42
C GLY A 183 -7.21 -7.77 17.78
N LEU A 184 -7.31 -7.70 16.45
CA LEU A 184 -8.46 -8.22 15.71
C LEU A 184 -8.62 -9.74 15.88
N LYS A 185 -7.52 -10.50 15.82
CA LYS A 185 -7.53 -11.95 15.98
C LYS A 185 -7.87 -12.38 17.40
N GLU A 186 -7.26 -11.74 18.40
CA GLU A 186 -7.53 -11.98 19.83
C GLU A 186 -8.98 -11.64 20.21
N SER A 187 -9.57 -10.64 19.56
CA SER A 187 -10.98 -10.27 19.72
C SER A 187 -11.95 -11.13 18.89
N GLY A 188 -11.46 -12.14 18.17
CA GLY A 188 -12.29 -13.01 17.33
C GLY A 188 -12.94 -12.31 16.13
N LEU A 189 -12.42 -11.15 15.71
CA LEU A 189 -12.90 -10.36 14.57
C LEU A 189 -12.32 -10.84 13.24
N ILE A 190 -11.18 -11.53 13.27
CA ILE A 190 -10.60 -12.21 12.11
C ILE A 190 -10.16 -13.64 12.43
N GLY A 191 -10.19 -14.50 11.42
CA GLY A 191 -9.88 -15.93 11.54
C GLY A 191 -8.39 -16.24 11.55
N ALA A 192 -7.52 -15.35 11.09
CA ALA A 192 -6.08 -15.58 10.99
C ALA A 192 -5.28 -14.27 11.11
N LEU A 193 -3.99 -14.35 11.46
CA LEU A 193 -3.05 -13.22 11.45
C LEU A 193 -2.52 -12.91 10.05
N SER A 194 -3.38 -12.98 9.05
CA SER A 194 -3.04 -12.80 7.63
C SER A 194 -3.80 -11.64 7.02
N TRP A 195 -3.41 -11.24 5.82
CA TRP A 195 -4.15 -10.28 5.02
C TRP A 195 -3.90 -10.51 3.53
N GLY A 196 -4.86 -10.08 2.73
CA GLY A 196 -4.88 -10.15 1.28
C GLY A 196 -5.02 -8.76 0.71
N LEU A 197 -4.09 -8.33 -0.15
CA LEU A 197 -4.14 -7.02 -0.79
C LEU A 197 -4.31 -7.13 -2.30
N ASN A 198 -5.31 -6.44 -2.79
CA ASN A 198 -5.47 -6.03 -4.17
C ASN A 198 -5.34 -4.50 -4.23
N SER A 199 -4.23 -3.97 -4.76
CA SER A 199 -3.95 -2.53 -4.77
C SER A 199 -4.95 -1.68 -5.58
N GLY A 200 -5.71 -2.30 -6.48
CA GLY A 200 -6.46 -1.55 -7.49
C GLY A 200 -5.54 -0.87 -8.50
N SER A 201 -6.05 0.12 -9.21
CA SER A 201 -5.31 0.94 -10.19
C SER A 201 -5.57 2.40 -9.93
N GLN A 202 -4.50 3.19 -9.91
CA GLN A 202 -4.55 4.66 -9.89
C GLN A 202 -4.45 5.27 -11.29
N SER A 203 -4.52 4.45 -12.34
CA SER A 203 -4.54 4.93 -13.72
C SER A 203 -5.73 5.86 -13.94
N VAL A 204 -5.48 6.99 -14.61
CA VAL A 204 -6.55 7.89 -15.03
C VAL A 204 -7.39 7.25 -16.14
N LEU A 205 -6.77 6.42 -16.98
CA LEU A 205 -7.43 5.78 -18.12
C LEU A 205 -8.20 4.53 -17.73
N PHE A 206 -7.68 3.76 -16.76
CA PHE A 206 -8.25 2.48 -16.35
C PHE A 206 -8.30 2.35 -14.82
N PRO A 207 -8.99 3.27 -14.10
CA PRO A 207 -9.03 3.25 -12.65
C PRO A 207 -9.73 1.98 -12.15
N ARG A 208 -9.24 1.44 -11.04
CA ARG A 208 -9.79 0.23 -10.43
C ARG A 208 -9.75 0.34 -8.92
N VAL A 209 -10.88 0.12 -8.26
CA VAL A 209 -10.92 0.01 -6.79
C VAL A 209 -10.22 -1.29 -6.39
N GLY A 210 -9.36 -1.19 -5.38
CA GLY A 210 -8.69 -2.29 -4.72
C GLY A 210 -9.44 -2.76 -3.48
N SER A 211 -8.87 -3.76 -2.82
CA SER A 211 -9.39 -4.30 -1.56
C SER A 211 -8.25 -4.73 -0.64
N LEU A 212 -8.45 -4.56 0.66
CA LEU A 212 -7.64 -5.14 1.71
C LEU A 212 -8.52 -6.05 2.56
N VAL A 213 -8.25 -7.34 2.57
CA VAL A 213 -8.97 -8.32 3.38
C VAL A 213 -8.09 -8.72 4.55
N LEU A 214 -8.54 -8.45 5.78
CA LEU A 214 -7.88 -8.86 7.00
C LEU A 214 -8.40 -10.25 7.42
N GLY A 215 -7.50 -11.15 7.80
CA GLY A 215 -7.80 -12.55 8.14
C GLY A 215 -7.88 -13.52 6.97
N GLY A 216 -7.65 -13.06 5.74
CA GLY A 216 -7.82 -13.86 4.54
C GLY A 216 -7.52 -13.07 3.27
N PHE A 217 -8.17 -13.41 2.16
CA PHE A 217 -8.04 -12.72 0.87
C PHE A 217 -9.35 -12.77 0.10
N ASP A 218 -9.48 -11.88 -0.89
CA ASP A 218 -10.58 -11.91 -1.85
C ASP A 218 -10.27 -12.87 -3.00
N LYS A 219 -10.88 -14.06 -2.99
CA LYS A 219 -10.72 -15.06 -4.06
C LYS A 219 -11.26 -14.56 -5.41
N GLY A 220 -12.26 -13.69 -5.42
CA GLY A 220 -12.84 -13.12 -6.64
C GLY A 220 -11.89 -12.18 -7.37
N SER A 221 -10.89 -11.64 -6.67
CA SER A 221 -9.86 -10.78 -7.26
C SER A 221 -8.81 -11.54 -8.07
N LEU A 222 -8.72 -12.88 -7.92
CA LEU A 222 -7.68 -13.69 -8.54
C LEU A 222 -7.94 -13.90 -10.04
N ALA A 223 -6.87 -13.82 -10.84
CA ALA A 223 -6.90 -14.14 -12.27
C ALA A 223 -6.12 -15.43 -12.61
N GLY A 224 -5.66 -16.17 -11.60
CA GLY A 224 -4.81 -17.33 -11.75
C GLY A 224 -4.45 -17.98 -10.41
N PRO A 225 -3.55 -18.98 -10.43
CA PRO A 225 -3.09 -19.65 -9.21
C PRO A 225 -2.23 -18.72 -8.34
N PHE A 226 -2.09 -19.08 -7.06
CA PHE A 226 -1.09 -18.49 -6.19
C PHE A 226 0.31 -19.01 -6.55
N PHE A 227 1.29 -18.13 -6.37
CA PHE A 227 2.69 -18.49 -6.41
C PHE A 227 3.30 -18.15 -5.06
N ASP A 228 3.82 -19.16 -4.39
CA ASP A 228 4.52 -18.97 -3.14
C ASP A 228 5.97 -18.59 -3.40
N TYR A 229 6.43 -17.57 -2.68
CA TYR A 229 7.84 -17.18 -2.69
C TYR A 229 8.34 -17.01 -1.26
N PRO A 230 9.55 -17.49 -0.95
CA PRO A 230 10.19 -17.15 0.30
C PRO A 230 10.52 -15.65 0.30
N VAL A 231 10.05 -14.96 1.33
CA VAL A 231 10.47 -13.59 1.61
C VAL A 231 11.98 -13.59 1.84
N SER A 232 12.71 -12.78 1.06
CA SER A 232 14.15 -12.63 1.27
C SER A 232 14.41 -11.98 2.62
N ARG A 233 15.51 -12.36 3.27
CA ARG A 233 15.97 -11.74 4.53
C ARG A 233 17.37 -11.18 4.38
N LEU A 234 17.77 -10.88 3.15
CA LEU A 234 19.08 -10.29 2.88
C LEU A 234 19.10 -8.86 3.42
N PRO A 235 20.18 -8.45 4.11
CA PRO A 235 20.28 -7.11 4.66
C PRO A 235 20.07 -6.08 3.55
N LEU A 236 19.21 -5.08 3.82
CA LEU A 236 19.10 -3.87 3.03
C LEU A 236 19.72 -2.73 3.82
N GLU A 237 20.63 -2.00 3.21
CA GLU A 237 21.27 -0.86 3.85
C GLU A 237 20.20 0.20 4.16
N GLY A 238 20.04 0.54 5.45
CA GLY A 238 19.18 1.66 5.83
C GLY A 238 17.70 1.55 5.45
N ARG A 239 17.14 0.35 5.20
CA ARG A 239 15.70 0.18 5.00
C ARG A 239 15.16 -1.08 5.67
N TYR A 240 14.13 -0.92 6.50
CA TYR A 240 13.36 -2.05 7.01
C TYR A 240 12.39 -2.56 5.93
N CYS A 241 12.39 -3.87 5.67
CA CYS A 241 11.74 -4.46 4.51
C CYS A 241 11.10 -5.82 4.81
N PRO A 242 9.91 -5.85 5.43
CA PRO A 242 9.30 -7.12 5.84
C PRO A 242 8.85 -8.00 4.68
N LEU A 243 8.52 -7.39 3.54
CA LEU A 243 8.20 -8.09 2.29
C LEU A 243 9.26 -7.78 1.25
N GLN A 244 10.31 -8.60 1.24
CA GLN A 244 11.44 -8.44 0.32
C GLN A 244 11.40 -9.49 -0.78
N VAL A 245 11.59 -9.03 -2.02
CA VAL A 245 11.74 -9.86 -3.21
C VAL A 245 13.10 -9.61 -3.86
N VAL A 246 13.54 -10.54 -4.71
CA VAL A 246 14.72 -10.35 -5.56
C VAL A 246 14.25 -10.26 -7.00
N ILE A 247 14.55 -9.12 -7.62
CA ILE A 247 14.37 -8.87 -9.05
C ILE A 247 15.61 -9.42 -9.74
N THR A 248 15.41 -10.42 -10.59
CA THR A 248 16.45 -11.09 -11.40
C THR A 248 16.49 -10.59 -12.84
N GLY A 249 15.52 -9.75 -13.22
CA GLY A 249 15.52 -9.04 -14.49
C GLY A 249 14.51 -7.90 -14.44
N LEU A 250 14.85 -6.78 -15.06
CA LEU A 250 13.94 -5.65 -15.26
C LEU A 250 14.22 -5.07 -16.63
N SER A 251 13.19 -5.01 -17.47
CA SER A 251 13.30 -4.43 -18.80
C SER A 251 12.16 -3.47 -19.11
N VAL A 252 12.45 -2.57 -20.04
CA VAL A 252 11.48 -1.64 -20.63
C VAL A 252 11.20 -2.11 -22.05
N ARG A 253 9.94 -2.47 -22.33
CA ARG A 253 9.48 -2.89 -23.66
C ARG A 253 8.63 -1.80 -24.27
N THR A 254 9.16 -1.14 -25.29
CA THR A 254 8.47 -0.07 -26.04
C THR A 254 7.46 -0.67 -27.03
N ARG A 255 6.58 0.16 -27.61
CA ARG A 255 5.57 -0.29 -28.60
C ARG A 255 6.14 -0.98 -29.84
N ASN A 256 7.33 -0.58 -30.26
CA ASN A 256 8.08 -1.18 -31.37
C ASN A 256 8.82 -2.48 -30.97
N SER A 257 8.50 -3.05 -29.81
CA SER A 257 9.04 -4.30 -29.28
C SER A 257 10.56 -4.30 -29.05
N SER A 258 11.22 -3.14 -29.06
CA SER A 258 12.59 -3.05 -28.54
C SER A 258 12.56 -3.17 -27.03
N GLU A 259 13.36 -4.11 -26.52
CA GLU A 259 13.51 -4.37 -25.09
C GLU A 259 14.85 -3.79 -24.63
N THR A 260 14.81 -2.86 -23.68
CA THR A 260 16.00 -2.32 -23.03
C THR A 260 16.08 -2.89 -21.62
N GLU A 261 17.17 -3.58 -21.32
CA GLU A 261 17.43 -4.17 -20.01
C GLU A 261 17.94 -3.08 -19.04
N ILE A 262 17.31 -2.97 -17.87
CA ILE A 262 17.68 -2.06 -16.78
C ILE A 262 18.41 -2.84 -15.67
N VAL A 263 17.86 -4.00 -15.30
CA VAL A 263 18.51 -4.98 -14.42
C VAL A 263 18.84 -6.20 -15.24
N GLY A 264 20.14 -6.40 -15.46
CA GLY A 264 20.73 -7.54 -16.14
C GLY A 264 20.45 -8.87 -15.46
N LYS A 265 20.35 -9.98 -16.21
CA LYS A 265 20.30 -11.35 -15.64
C LYS A 265 21.46 -11.70 -14.69
N ALA A 266 22.62 -11.06 -14.88
CA ALA A 266 23.79 -11.23 -14.02
C ALA A 266 23.70 -10.43 -12.70
N ASN A 267 22.80 -9.44 -12.64
CA ASN A 267 22.60 -8.56 -11.51
C ASN A 267 21.33 -8.96 -10.76
N LYS A 268 21.37 -8.84 -9.43
CA LYS A 268 20.20 -9.04 -8.58
C LYS A 268 19.88 -7.74 -7.90
N LEU A 269 18.63 -7.31 -7.96
CA LEU A 269 18.15 -6.13 -7.27
C LEU A 269 17.20 -6.58 -6.15
N LEU A 270 17.58 -6.28 -4.91
CA LEU A 270 16.70 -6.47 -3.76
C LEU A 270 15.66 -5.35 -3.75
N ALA A 271 14.39 -5.71 -3.57
CA ALA A 271 13.31 -4.74 -3.56
C ALA A 271 12.30 -5.03 -2.45
N CYS A 272 11.82 -3.96 -1.81
CA CYS A 272 10.71 -4.00 -0.88
C CYS A 272 9.38 -3.90 -1.61
N VAL A 273 8.43 -4.73 -1.24
CA VAL A 273 7.05 -4.58 -1.65
C VAL A 273 6.35 -3.78 -0.56
N GLU A 274 6.01 -2.52 -0.85
CA GLU A 274 5.45 -1.59 0.14
C GLU A 274 4.21 -0.88 -0.43
N PRO A 275 2.99 -1.25 0.01
CA PRO A 275 1.76 -0.64 -0.46
C PRO A 275 1.59 0.85 -0.12
N TYR A 276 2.32 1.36 0.87
CA TYR A 276 2.29 2.78 1.22
C TYR A 276 2.92 3.64 0.12
N ASP A 277 4.00 3.15 -0.50
CA ASP A 277 4.70 3.85 -1.56
C ASP A 277 3.85 3.90 -2.84
N ASN A 278 3.52 5.09 -3.35
CA ASN A 278 2.73 5.23 -4.56
C ASN A 278 3.54 4.88 -5.82
N LEU A 279 4.80 5.31 -5.86
CA LEU A 279 5.71 5.19 -7.00
C LEU A 279 6.75 4.08 -6.81
N PHE A 280 7.35 3.62 -7.90
CA PHE A 280 8.58 2.84 -7.83
C PHE A 280 9.70 3.72 -7.27
N ARG A 281 10.46 3.23 -6.30
CA ARG A 281 11.71 3.88 -5.88
C ARG A 281 12.88 3.04 -6.34
N MET A 282 13.85 3.65 -7.00
CA MET A 282 14.98 2.96 -7.59
C MET A 282 16.30 3.46 -6.99
N PRO A 283 17.28 2.56 -6.79
CA PRO A 283 18.66 2.94 -6.52
C PRO A 283 19.20 3.88 -7.60
N LYS A 284 20.18 4.71 -7.25
CA LYS A 284 20.62 5.83 -8.11
C LYS A 284 21.02 5.39 -9.52
N ASN A 285 21.75 4.27 -9.62
CA ASN A 285 22.22 3.73 -10.90
C ASN A 285 21.07 3.30 -11.83
N TYR A 286 20.01 2.68 -11.29
CA TYR A 286 18.85 2.27 -12.09
C TYR A 286 17.93 3.45 -12.40
N LEU A 287 17.76 4.39 -11.47
CA LEU A 287 17.03 5.64 -11.72
C LEU A 287 17.65 6.42 -12.90
N THR A 288 18.98 6.52 -12.93
CA THR A 288 19.70 7.21 -14.02
C THR A 288 19.43 6.53 -15.37
N GLN A 289 19.33 5.19 -15.41
CA GLN A 289 18.98 4.47 -16.63
C GLN A 289 17.56 4.80 -17.11
N PHE A 290 16.58 4.87 -16.20
CA PHE A 290 15.22 5.28 -16.55
C PHE A 290 15.16 6.72 -17.06
N GLN A 291 15.88 7.64 -16.42
CA GLN A 291 15.98 9.02 -16.86
C GLN A 291 16.61 9.12 -18.26
N ALA A 292 17.64 8.32 -18.56
CA ALA A 292 18.29 8.29 -19.86
C ALA A 292 17.39 7.74 -21.01
N LEU A 293 16.34 6.98 -20.69
CA LEU A 293 15.36 6.55 -21.70
C LEU A 293 14.52 7.73 -22.22
N LEU A 294 14.37 8.79 -21.41
CA LEU A 294 13.72 10.02 -21.83
C LEU A 294 14.74 10.91 -22.55
N LYS A 295 14.57 11.08 -23.87
CA LYS A 295 15.46 11.90 -24.72
C LYS A 295 15.24 13.42 -24.56
N GLY A 296 14.47 13.85 -23.57
CA GLY A 296 14.05 15.24 -23.36
C GLY A 296 14.40 15.77 -21.97
N PRO A 297 14.35 17.10 -21.76
CA PRO A 297 14.64 17.68 -20.45
C PRO A 297 13.60 17.24 -19.42
N LEU A 298 14.08 16.84 -18.25
CA LEU A 298 13.24 16.61 -17.09
C LEU A 298 12.79 17.94 -16.50
N VAL A 299 11.61 17.92 -15.87
CA VAL A 299 10.96 19.11 -15.31
C VAL A 299 10.99 19.03 -13.80
N GLU A 300 11.61 20.03 -13.18
CA GLU A 300 11.66 20.16 -11.73
C GLU A 300 10.31 20.61 -11.15
N PRO A 301 9.92 20.14 -9.94
CA PRO A 301 8.62 20.46 -9.35
C PRO A 301 8.28 21.93 -9.19
N SER A 302 9.28 22.78 -8.95
CA SER A 302 9.11 24.23 -8.90
C SER A 302 8.61 24.87 -10.20
N SER A 303 8.68 24.17 -11.33
CA SER A 303 8.21 24.67 -12.64
C SER A 303 6.69 24.57 -12.81
N TYR A 304 6.00 23.83 -11.94
CA TYR A 304 4.54 23.64 -12.01
C TYR A 304 3.83 23.82 -10.65
N SER A 305 4.57 24.17 -9.59
CA SER A 305 4.05 24.34 -8.23
C SER A 305 2.98 25.43 -8.10
N ASP A 306 2.96 26.42 -9.01
CA ASP A 306 1.93 27.46 -9.03
C ASP A 306 0.55 26.94 -9.47
N ARG A 307 0.53 25.83 -10.22
CA ARG A 307 -0.69 25.20 -10.76
C ARG A 307 -1.19 24.07 -9.86
N LEU A 308 -0.28 23.20 -9.44
CA LEU A 308 -0.57 22.05 -8.59
C LEU A 308 0.59 21.71 -7.69
N LEU A 309 0.29 21.09 -6.56
CA LEU A 309 1.27 20.43 -5.72
C LEU A 309 1.33 18.94 -6.07
N ASN A 310 2.44 18.50 -6.66
CA ASN A 310 2.73 17.08 -6.83
C ASN A 310 3.40 16.55 -5.55
N LEU A 311 2.78 15.59 -4.87
CA LEU A 311 3.17 15.17 -3.51
C LEU A 311 4.41 14.28 -3.49
N GLU A 312 4.55 13.43 -4.50
CA GLU A 312 5.65 12.49 -4.65
C GLU A 312 6.06 12.51 -6.13
N PRO A 313 6.86 13.50 -6.54
CA PRO A 313 7.14 13.71 -7.95
C PRO A 313 7.92 12.53 -8.51
N GLY A 314 7.35 11.94 -9.54
CA GLY A 314 8.03 10.97 -10.37
C GLY A 314 9.06 11.62 -11.29
N ILE A 315 9.41 10.92 -12.36
CA ILE A 315 10.18 11.52 -13.46
C ILE A 315 9.20 12.30 -14.34
N VAL A 316 9.22 13.62 -14.22
CA VAL A 316 8.31 14.53 -14.94
C VAL A 316 8.99 15.11 -16.18
N TYR A 317 8.25 15.17 -17.29
CA TYR A 317 8.71 15.75 -18.55
C TYR A 317 7.53 16.39 -19.29
N ARG A 318 7.81 17.36 -20.17
CA ARG A 318 6.74 17.94 -21.00
C ARG A 318 6.20 16.90 -21.99
N LYS A 319 4.89 16.89 -22.19
CA LYS A 319 4.21 15.91 -23.04
C LYS A 319 4.67 15.96 -24.50
N ASP A 320 5.11 17.11 -24.99
CA ASP A 320 5.65 17.31 -26.34
C ASP A 320 7.14 16.94 -26.49
N ALA A 321 7.85 16.67 -25.37
CA ALA A 321 9.29 16.44 -25.37
C ALA A 321 9.69 14.96 -25.50
N ALA A 322 8.83 14.02 -25.11
CA ALA A 322 9.09 12.58 -25.21
C ALA A 322 7.80 11.75 -25.24
N ASP A 323 7.88 10.53 -25.76
CA ASP A 323 6.83 9.51 -25.63
C ASP A 323 7.45 8.22 -25.08
N PHE A 324 7.29 7.96 -23.78
CA PHE A 324 7.88 6.78 -23.13
C PHE A 324 7.14 5.50 -23.51
N ASN A 325 5.81 5.50 -23.36
CA ASN A 325 4.90 4.52 -23.97
C ASN A 325 5.36 3.06 -23.94
N ALA A 326 5.80 2.61 -22.76
CA ALA A 326 6.44 1.32 -22.59
C ALA A 326 5.85 0.55 -21.41
N THR A 327 5.93 -0.77 -21.53
CA THR A 327 5.62 -1.72 -20.45
C THR A 327 6.89 -1.99 -19.67
N LEU A 328 6.81 -1.99 -18.34
CA LEU A 328 7.88 -2.50 -17.49
C LEU A 328 7.68 -3.99 -17.26
N ARG A 329 8.71 -4.78 -17.48
CA ARG A 329 8.68 -6.23 -17.25
C ARG A 329 9.64 -6.59 -16.14
N PHE A 330 9.08 -6.98 -15.00
CA PHE A 330 9.83 -7.48 -13.85
C PHE A 330 9.93 -8.99 -13.95
N THR A 331 11.13 -9.53 -13.82
CA THR A 331 11.37 -10.94 -13.54
C THR A 331 11.82 -11.03 -12.09
N ILE A 332 11.03 -11.73 -11.27
CA ILE A 332 11.36 -12.00 -9.87
C ILE A 332 11.86 -13.45 -9.74
N ASN A 333 12.36 -13.81 -8.55
CA ASN A 333 12.81 -15.18 -8.26
C ASN A 333 11.87 -16.26 -8.83
N TYR A 334 12.46 -17.40 -9.24
CA TYR A 334 11.76 -18.51 -9.90
C TYR A 334 11.15 -18.16 -11.28
N ASN A 335 11.73 -17.17 -11.98
CA ASN A 335 11.36 -16.77 -13.33
C ASN A 335 9.92 -16.25 -13.49
N GLN A 336 9.28 -15.85 -12.37
CA GLN A 336 7.96 -15.25 -12.43
C GLN A 336 8.05 -13.85 -13.03
N THR A 337 7.16 -13.56 -13.97
CA THR A 337 7.14 -12.28 -14.69
C THR A 337 5.91 -11.47 -14.29
N VAL A 338 6.11 -10.20 -13.95
CA VAL A 338 5.04 -9.22 -13.78
C VAL A 338 5.23 -8.13 -14.83
N GLU A 339 4.23 -7.93 -15.68
CA GLU A 339 4.22 -6.85 -16.68
C GLU A 339 3.35 -5.69 -16.18
N VAL A 340 3.95 -4.51 -16.02
CA VAL A 340 3.25 -3.27 -15.66
C VAL A 340 2.99 -2.47 -16.94
N PRO A 341 1.73 -2.37 -17.38
CA PRO A 341 1.40 -1.77 -18.67
C PRO A 341 1.64 -0.27 -18.66
N PHE A 342 1.82 0.32 -19.85
CA PHE A 342 2.19 1.73 -20.00
C PHE A 342 1.27 2.71 -19.25
N HIS A 343 -0.04 2.42 -19.16
CA HIS A 343 -1.02 3.30 -18.51
C HIS A 343 -0.96 3.29 -16.98
N GLU A 344 -0.18 2.38 -16.39
CA GLU A 344 0.19 2.37 -14.96
C GLU A 344 1.58 2.99 -14.74
N VAL A 345 2.44 2.97 -15.75
CA VAL A 345 3.82 3.48 -15.65
C VAL A 345 3.88 4.97 -16.00
N GLN A 346 3.08 5.43 -16.96
CA GLN A 346 3.03 6.81 -17.42
C GLN A 346 1.61 7.35 -17.27
N ARG A 347 1.49 8.56 -16.74
CA ARG A 347 0.24 9.31 -16.67
C ARG A 347 0.48 10.79 -16.94
N SER A 348 -0.59 11.55 -17.19
CA SER A 348 -0.53 13.01 -17.06
C SER A 348 -0.19 13.40 -15.63
N LEU A 349 0.55 14.49 -15.47
CA LEU A 349 0.94 15.00 -14.15
C LEU A 349 -0.30 15.23 -13.29
N ARG A 350 -0.31 14.67 -12.08
CA ARG A 350 -1.42 14.76 -11.13
C ARG A 350 -0.91 15.40 -9.85
N GLY A 351 -1.72 16.26 -9.24
CA GLY A 351 -1.42 16.83 -7.94
C GLY A 351 -2.65 17.40 -7.25
N LEU A 352 -2.41 18.24 -6.26
CA LEU A 352 -3.45 18.94 -5.51
C LEU A 352 -3.50 20.42 -5.90
N ASP A 353 -4.69 20.94 -6.18
CA ASP A 353 -4.88 22.39 -6.28
C ASP A 353 -4.77 23.06 -4.90
N LYS A 354 -4.88 24.40 -4.84
CA LYS A 354 -4.78 25.15 -3.57
C LYS A 354 -5.88 24.83 -2.56
N ASN A 355 -6.98 24.20 -2.98
CA ASN A 355 -8.08 23.77 -2.12
C ASN A 355 -7.92 22.30 -1.69
N GLY A 356 -6.82 21.64 -2.05
CA GLY A 356 -6.59 20.24 -1.75
C GLY A 356 -7.39 19.28 -2.63
N ALA A 357 -8.00 19.74 -3.72
CA ALA A 357 -8.68 18.87 -4.68
C ALA A 357 -7.67 18.27 -5.66
N VAL A 358 -7.90 17.01 -6.06
CA VAL A 358 -7.05 16.34 -7.05
C VAL A 358 -7.30 16.93 -8.43
N ILE A 359 -6.25 17.41 -9.08
CA ILE A 359 -6.27 17.95 -10.44
C ILE A 359 -5.19 17.29 -11.32
N VAL A 360 -5.37 17.39 -12.63
CA VAL A 360 -4.46 16.87 -13.64
C VAL A 360 -3.99 18.01 -14.52
N ASP A 361 -2.68 18.07 -14.76
CA ASP A 361 -2.07 18.97 -15.74
C ASP A 361 -1.76 18.19 -17.03
N PRO A 362 -2.43 18.50 -18.16
CA PRO A 362 -2.27 17.77 -19.41
C PRO A 362 -0.98 18.13 -20.17
N ASP A 363 -0.25 19.18 -19.77
CA ASP A 363 0.97 19.64 -20.45
C ASP A 363 2.19 18.79 -20.11
N TYR A 364 2.13 18.05 -18.99
CA TYR A 364 3.20 17.20 -18.51
C TYR A 364 2.78 15.75 -18.42
N ASN A 365 3.75 14.88 -18.67
CA ASN A 365 3.67 13.48 -18.30
C ASN A 365 4.57 13.24 -17.09
N GLU A 366 4.19 12.23 -16.31
CA GLU A 366 4.94 11.73 -15.18
C GLU A 366 5.08 10.22 -15.30
N LEU A 367 6.32 9.73 -15.24
CA LEU A 367 6.57 8.32 -15.00
C LEU A 367 6.38 8.03 -13.52
N GLN A 368 5.70 6.93 -13.18
CA GLN A 368 5.44 6.47 -11.82
C GLN A 368 6.69 5.90 -11.13
N ILE A 369 7.86 6.43 -11.45
CA ILE A 369 9.18 6.14 -10.86
C ILE A 369 9.59 7.42 -10.14
N TYR A 370 9.81 7.35 -8.84
CA TYR A 370 10.17 8.49 -8.01
C TYR A 370 11.41 9.20 -8.54
N GLY A 371 11.34 10.53 -8.65
CA GLY A 371 12.35 11.33 -9.35
C GLY A 371 13.69 11.43 -8.62
N THR A 372 13.75 11.04 -7.34
CA THR A 372 14.99 11.00 -6.56
C THR A 372 15.38 9.58 -6.18
N PRO A 373 16.68 9.30 -5.95
CA PRO A 373 17.13 7.98 -5.53
C PRO A 373 16.39 7.47 -4.30
N ALA A 374 16.19 6.15 -4.25
CA ALA A 374 15.62 5.50 -3.09
C ALA A 374 16.50 5.71 -1.84
N GLU A 375 15.88 6.06 -0.71
CA GLU A 375 16.59 6.12 0.57
C GLU A 375 17.11 4.72 0.93
N GLY A 376 18.36 4.64 1.42
CA GLY A 376 19.04 3.38 1.71
C GLY A 376 19.47 2.57 0.47
N ASP A 377 19.40 3.16 -0.73
CA ASP A 377 19.73 2.49 -2.00
C ASP A 377 18.96 1.16 -2.21
N ALA A 378 17.78 1.05 -1.58
CA ALA A 378 16.92 -0.12 -1.64
C ALA A 378 15.74 0.14 -2.58
N ALA A 379 15.54 -0.72 -3.58
CA ALA A 379 14.41 -0.58 -4.48
C ALA A 379 13.07 -0.79 -3.75
N VAL A 380 12.02 -0.14 -4.25
CA VAL A 380 10.66 -0.29 -3.72
C VAL A 380 9.68 -0.48 -4.86
N LEU A 381 8.88 -1.53 -4.73
CA LEU A 381 7.75 -1.86 -5.57
C LEU A 381 6.48 -1.37 -4.87
N GLY A 382 6.05 -0.17 -5.27
CA GLY A 382 4.86 0.49 -4.75
C GLY A 382 3.57 0.12 -5.48
N LYS A 383 2.53 0.95 -5.32
CA LYS A 383 1.18 0.73 -5.87
C LYS A 383 1.15 0.51 -7.39
N ALA A 384 2.02 1.17 -8.15
CA ALA A 384 2.10 0.95 -9.61
C ALA A 384 2.46 -0.51 -9.96
N PHE A 385 3.40 -1.13 -9.24
CA PHE A 385 3.70 -2.57 -9.36
C PHE A 385 2.50 -3.41 -8.90
N LEU A 386 1.99 -3.09 -7.72
CA LEU A 386 0.94 -3.84 -7.05
C LEU A 386 -0.39 -3.81 -7.81
N SER A 387 -0.59 -2.84 -8.71
CA SER A 387 -1.76 -2.77 -9.57
C SER A 387 -1.96 -4.03 -10.43
N GLN A 388 -0.85 -4.72 -10.74
CA GLN A 388 -0.82 -5.94 -11.53
C GLN A 388 -0.69 -7.21 -10.68
N VAL A 389 -0.33 -7.07 -9.41
CA VAL A 389 -0.29 -8.18 -8.44
C VAL A 389 -1.64 -8.24 -7.72
N ARG A 390 -2.48 -9.17 -8.15
CA ARG A 390 -3.90 -9.18 -7.75
C ARG A 390 -4.15 -9.59 -6.29
N SER A 391 -3.28 -10.39 -5.70
CA SER A 391 -3.33 -10.73 -4.28
C SER A 391 -1.95 -11.03 -3.72
N ILE A 392 -1.59 -10.35 -2.62
CA ILE A 392 -0.45 -10.72 -1.76
C ILE A 392 -0.99 -11.33 -0.49
N LEU A 393 -0.46 -12.50 -0.11
CA LEU A 393 -0.78 -13.21 1.13
C LEU A 393 0.52 -13.50 1.88
N PRO A 394 0.91 -12.68 2.86
CA PRO A 394 1.99 -13.06 3.75
C PRO A 394 1.51 -14.22 4.60
N ASN A 395 2.08 -15.40 4.37
CA ASN A 395 1.81 -16.54 5.22
C ASN A 395 2.59 -16.35 6.53
N THR A 396 1.90 -15.86 7.56
CA THR A 396 2.43 -15.72 8.94
C THR A 396 2.38 -17.03 9.72
N LEU A 397 1.96 -18.14 9.10
CA LEU A 397 2.02 -19.47 9.70
C LEU A 397 3.46 -20.00 9.67
N ALA A 398 4.25 -19.53 10.62
CA ALA A 398 5.45 -20.21 11.11
C ALA A 398 5.71 -19.84 12.58
N ILE A 399 4.71 -19.99 13.46
CA ILE A 399 4.90 -20.39 14.88
C ILE A 399 3.72 -21.27 15.28
#